data_AF-A0A2M8DMV6-F1
#
_entry.id   AF-A0A2M8DMV6-F1
#
_cell.length_a   1.000
_cell.length_b   1.000
_cell.length_c   1.000
_cell.angle_alpha   90.00
_cell.angle_beta   90.00
_cell.angle_gamma   90.00
#
_symmetry.space_group_name_H-M   'P 1'
#
loop_
_entity.id
_entity.type
_entity.pdbx_description
1 polymer ?
#
loop_
_entity_poly.entity_id
_entity_poly.type
_entity_poly.pdbx_seq_one_letter_code
_entity_poly.pdbx_strand_id
1 'polypeptide(L)'
;MFYQCQKCKRTWQYPLQKCPECFLKLERFESKNLKVIGISRVLIPSPMHPKVPYFVLLLEDENGNKFVQKFTPYRTGGSDAGAMKEYKIGDRFEIKASQNKNFVAIWRAKYDLYEAISRVISLLGGLKIDQNKKILILPTLVSVCHPHERENTHPEVLRELIKILIEKGAKAENIKVAGQSHSETPIEAMAKKSQILSVCSENKVEFL
;
A
#
# COMPACT_ATOMS: atom_id res chain seq x y z
N MET A 1 -6.23 6.55 -3.80
CA MET A 1 -6.31 6.23 -5.24
C MET A 1 -7.74 6.51 -5.70
N PHE A 2 -7.98 6.80 -6.97
CA PHE A 2 -9.33 6.97 -7.52
C PHE A 2 -9.55 6.09 -8.75
N TYR A 3 -10.81 5.80 -9.03
CA TYR A 3 -11.26 4.92 -10.12
C TYR A 3 -12.24 5.68 -11.01
N GLN A 4 -11.91 5.88 -12.28
CA GLN A 4 -12.74 6.62 -13.23
C GLN A 4 -13.39 5.71 -14.26
N CYS A 5 -14.65 5.98 -14.59
CA CYS A 5 -15.30 5.35 -15.73
C CYS A 5 -14.94 6.09 -17.02
N GLN A 6 -14.46 5.37 -18.03
CA GLN A 6 -14.10 5.99 -19.30
C GLN A 6 -15.30 6.57 -20.09
N LYS A 7 -16.50 6.02 -19.90
CA LYS A 7 -17.73 6.45 -20.59
C LYS A 7 -18.38 7.66 -19.92
N CYS A 8 -18.75 7.56 -18.63
CA CYS A 8 -19.48 8.63 -17.93
C CYS A 8 -18.58 9.59 -17.13
N LYS A 9 -17.26 9.36 -17.10
CA LYS A 9 -16.24 10.17 -16.41
C LYS A 9 -16.43 10.33 -14.90
N ARG A 10 -17.43 9.69 -14.30
CA ARG A 10 -17.62 9.62 -12.85
C ARG A 10 -16.43 8.93 -12.18
N THR A 11 -16.04 9.47 -11.02
CA THR A 11 -14.94 8.99 -10.20
C THR A 11 -15.44 8.36 -8.90
N TRP A 12 -14.72 7.35 -8.45
CA TRP A 12 -15.01 6.61 -7.22
C TRP A 12 -13.75 6.52 -6.38
N GLN A 13 -13.90 6.62 -5.07
CA GLN A 13 -12.78 6.48 -4.13
C GLN A 13 -12.47 5.01 -3.81
N TYR A 14 -13.46 4.11 -3.95
CA TYR A 14 -13.34 2.71 -3.61
C TYR A 14 -13.00 1.85 -4.84
N PRO A 15 -12.25 0.75 -4.66
CA PRO A 15 -11.90 -0.19 -5.74
C PRO A 15 -13.12 -0.96 -6.22
N LEU A 16 -13.90 -0.34 -7.10
CA LEU A 16 -15.01 -1.00 -7.78
C LEU A 16 -14.49 -1.69 -9.05
N GLN A 17 -14.90 -2.93 -9.29
CA GLN A 17 -14.51 -3.67 -10.50
C GLN A 17 -15.14 -3.05 -11.77
N LYS A 18 -16.37 -2.54 -11.64
CA LYS A 18 -17.16 -1.97 -12.74
C LYS A 18 -17.83 -0.68 -12.27
N CYS A 19 -18.07 0.23 -13.22
CA CYS A 19 -18.88 1.42 -12.99
C CYS A 19 -20.32 1.00 -12.63
N PRO A 20 -20.90 1.48 -11.51
CA PRO A 20 -22.28 1.18 -11.16
C PRO A 20 -23.31 1.64 -12.22
N GLU A 21 -22.97 2.68 -12.98
CA GLU A 21 -23.87 3.28 -13.98
C GLU A 21 -23.70 2.66 -15.37
N CYS A 22 -22.44 2.43 -15.78
CA CYS A 22 -22.11 2.01 -17.15
C CYS A 22 -21.75 0.52 -17.24
N PHE A 23 -21.54 -0.17 -16.12
CA PHE A 23 -21.06 -1.56 -16.03
C PHE A 23 -19.73 -1.85 -16.75
N LEU A 24 -19.01 -0.81 -17.17
CA LEU A 24 -17.67 -0.90 -17.77
C LEU A 24 -16.60 -0.94 -16.69
N LYS A 25 -15.46 -1.57 -17.01
CA LYS A 25 -14.28 -1.60 -16.13
C LYS A 25 -13.80 -0.18 -15.82
N LEU A 26 -13.46 0.07 -14.55
CA LEU A 26 -12.91 1.36 -14.12
C LEU A 26 -11.39 1.38 -14.30
N GLU A 27 -10.87 2.54 -14.65
CA GLU A 27 -9.42 2.79 -14.72
C GLU A 27 -8.92 3.47 -13.45
N ARG A 28 -7.76 3.01 -12.97
CA ARG A 28 -7.10 3.52 -11.77
C ARG A 28 -6.24 4.72 -12.13
N PHE A 29 -6.25 5.73 -11.27
CA PHE A 29 -5.30 6.83 -11.36
C PHE A 29 -4.89 7.34 -9.98
N GLU A 30 -3.71 7.94 -9.91
CA GLU A 30 -3.12 8.49 -8.69
C GLU A 30 -3.21 10.02 -8.69
N SER A 31 -3.67 10.58 -7.58
CA SER A 31 -3.63 12.01 -7.30
C SER A 31 -2.22 12.40 -6.85
N LYS A 32 -1.62 13.40 -7.49
CA LYS A 32 -0.26 13.86 -7.17
C LYS A 32 -0.25 15.12 -6.32
N ASN A 33 -1.18 16.03 -6.55
CA ASN A 33 -1.18 17.35 -5.92
C ASN A 33 -2.37 17.46 -4.98
N LEU A 34 -2.10 17.47 -3.67
CA LEU A 34 -3.15 17.52 -2.66
C LEU A 34 -3.17 18.88 -1.99
N LYS A 35 -4.32 19.54 -2.01
CA LYS A 35 -4.57 20.81 -1.31
C LYS A 35 -5.46 20.56 -0.10
N VAL A 36 -5.11 21.15 1.03
CA VAL A 36 -5.95 21.14 2.22
C VAL A 36 -7.08 22.14 2.05
N ILE A 37 -8.33 21.66 2.03
CA ILE A 37 -9.53 22.50 1.87
C ILE A 37 -10.40 22.56 3.14
N GLY A 38 -10.13 21.69 4.11
CA GLY A 38 -10.80 21.69 5.41
C GLY A 38 -9.97 21.00 6.47
N ILE A 39 -10.10 21.46 7.72
CA ILE A 39 -9.33 20.94 8.85
C ILE A 39 -10.25 20.83 10.05
N SER A 40 -10.23 19.67 10.70
CA SER A 40 -10.83 19.47 12.01
C SER A 40 -9.78 18.97 12.98
N ARG A 41 -9.63 19.66 14.12
CA ARG A 41 -8.74 19.25 15.22
C ARG A 41 -9.55 18.48 16.24
N VAL A 42 -9.21 17.21 16.44
CA VAL A 42 -9.86 16.35 17.42
C VAL A 42 -9.05 16.37 18.71
N LEU A 43 -9.70 16.83 19.78
CA LEU A 43 -9.12 16.95 21.12
C LEU A 43 -9.64 15.90 22.10
N ILE A 44 -10.83 15.36 21.84
CA ILE A 44 -11.49 14.38 22.72
C ILE A 44 -11.19 12.98 22.20
N PRO A 45 -10.57 12.10 23.01
CA PRO A 45 -10.28 10.73 22.59
C PRO A 45 -11.55 9.90 22.48
N SER A 46 -11.51 8.85 21.68
CA SER A 46 -12.56 7.81 21.65
C SER A 46 -11.94 6.43 21.78
N PRO A 47 -12.72 5.37 22.12
CA PRO A 47 -12.17 4.02 22.28
C PRO A 47 -11.37 3.52 21.07
N MET A 48 -11.80 3.86 19.85
CA MET A 48 -11.09 3.51 18.62
C MET A 48 -9.92 4.47 18.27
N HIS A 49 -9.86 5.63 18.91
CA HIS A 49 -8.87 6.68 18.65
C HIS A 49 -8.41 7.34 19.96
N PRO A 50 -7.69 6.62 20.83
CA PRO A 50 -7.30 7.11 22.16
C PRO A 50 -6.22 8.20 22.12
N LYS A 51 -5.43 8.26 21.04
CA LYS A 51 -4.33 9.24 20.89
C LYS A 51 -4.86 10.55 20.31
N VAL A 52 -4.79 11.61 21.12
CA VAL A 52 -5.16 13.01 20.80
C VAL A 52 -4.02 13.96 21.23
N PRO A 53 -3.88 15.15 20.61
CA PRO A 53 -4.65 15.67 19.49
C PRO A 53 -4.30 14.98 18.17
N TYR A 54 -5.29 14.87 17.27
CA TYR A 54 -5.05 14.54 15.87
C TYR A 54 -5.89 15.43 14.96
N PHE A 55 -5.48 15.51 13.69
CA PHE A 55 -6.19 16.29 12.69
C PHE A 55 -6.88 15.36 11.70
N VAL A 56 -8.04 15.81 11.24
CA VAL A 56 -8.75 15.24 10.11
C VAL A 56 -8.74 16.29 9.01
N LEU A 57 -8.02 15.99 7.93
CA LEU A 57 -7.86 16.88 6.79
C LEU A 57 -8.85 16.47 5.70
N LEU A 58 -9.58 17.44 5.16
CA LEU A 58 -10.27 17.30 3.88
C LEU A 58 -9.31 17.78 2.79
N LEU A 59 -8.94 16.85 1.91
CA LEU A 59 -8.00 17.08 0.83
C LEU A 59 -8.74 17.11 -0.51
N GLU A 60 -8.32 17.99 -1.41
CA GLU A 60 -8.77 18.06 -2.80
C GLU A 60 -7.57 17.86 -3.73
N ASP A 61 -7.73 17.01 -4.74
CA ASP A 61 -6.71 16.77 -5.75
C ASP A 61 -6.82 17.71 -6.97
N GLU A 62 -5.87 17.60 -7.89
CA GLU A 62 -5.85 18.37 -9.15
C GLU A 62 -7.07 18.11 -10.07
N ASN A 63 -7.81 17.03 -9.85
CA ASN A 63 -8.99 16.66 -10.64
C ASN A 63 -10.30 17.03 -9.91
N GLY A 64 -10.24 17.73 -8.78
CA GLY A 64 -11.39 18.11 -7.97
C GLY A 64 -11.96 16.98 -7.10
N ASN A 65 -11.27 15.83 -7.00
CA ASN A 65 -11.70 14.75 -6.13
C ASN A 65 -11.38 15.09 -4.68
N LYS A 66 -12.35 14.83 -3.79
CA LYS A 66 -12.27 15.17 -2.36
C LYS A 66 -12.24 13.91 -1.51
N PHE A 67 -11.37 13.89 -0.51
CA PHE A 67 -11.29 12.77 0.42
C PHE A 67 -10.73 13.19 1.78
N VAL A 68 -10.98 12.35 2.79
CA VAL A 68 -10.59 12.62 4.17
C VAL A 68 -9.34 11.82 4.53
N GLN A 69 -8.34 12.51 5.10
CA GLN A 69 -7.11 11.90 5.62
C GLN A 69 -6.92 12.25 7.09
N LYS A 70 -6.81 11.23 7.94
CA LYS A 70 -6.38 11.41 9.32
C LYS A 70 -4.87 11.64 9.36
N PHE A 71 -4.45 12.66 10.10
CA PHE A 71 -3.07 13.00 10.35
C PHE A 71 -2.85 13.15 11.85
N THR A 72 -2.01 12.28 12.41
CA THR A 72 -1.54 12.44 13.79
C THR A 72 -0.13 12.98 13.72
N PRO A 73 0.13 14.20 14.21
CA PRO A 73 1.49 14.71 14.27
C PRO A 73 2.28 13.87 15.27
N TYR A 74 3.41 13.32 14.82
CA TYR A 74 4.35 12.64 15.70
C TYR A 74 5.23 13.67 16.40
N ARG A 75 5.44 13.50 17.71
CA ARG A 75 6.61 14.06 18.39
C ARG A 75 7.81 13.22 17.95
N THR A 76 8.71 13.77 17.17
CA THR A 76 10.03 13.16 16.96
C THR A 76 10.74 13.14 18.31
N GLY A 77 10.96 11.94 18.85
CA GLY A 77 11.70 11.74 20.10
C GLY A 77 13.18 12.04 19.88
N GLY A 78 13.56 13.28 20.14
CA GLY A 78 14.91 13.81 20.24
C GLY A 78 14.78 15.10 21.04
N SER A 79 15.78 15.45 21.84
CA SER A 79 15.79 16.55 22.83
C SER A 79 15.50 17.95 22.27
N ASP A 80 15.32 18.10 20.97
CA ASP A 80 14.81 19.30 20.33
C ASP A 80 13.34 19.11 19.99
N ALA A 81 12.48 19.89 20.63
CA ALA A 81 11.03 19.93 20.41
C ALA A 81 10.70 20.19 18.93
N GLY A 82 10.66 19.12 18.13
CA GLY A 82 10.27 19.16 16.73
C GLY A 82 8.84 19.68 16.62
N ALA A 83 8.68 20.86 16.02
CA ALA A 83 7.41 21.55 15.88
C ALA A 83 6.34 20.63 15.26
N MET A 84 5.18 20.58 15.91
CA MET A 84 4.00 19.90 15.40
C MET A 84 3.62 20.56 14.07
N LYS A 85 3.77 19.86 12.95
CA LYS A 85 3.36 20.41 11.65
C LYS A 85 1.84 20.52 11.62
N GLU A 86 1.32 21.70 11.93
CA GLU A 86 -0.08 22.04 11.75
C GLU A 86 -0.28 22.55 10.32
N TYR A 87 -1.21 21.92 9.61
CA TYR A 87 -1.62 22.39 8.29
C TYR A 87 -2.61 23.55 8.42
N LYS A 88 -2.65 24.43 7.43
CA LYS A 88 -3.67 25.47 7.21
C LYS A 88 -4.45 25.18 5.94
N ILE A 89 -5.66 25.72 5.86
CA ILE A 89 -6.44 25.68 4.61
C ILE A 89 -5.65 26.42 3.54
N GLY A 90 -5.52 25.81 2.38
CA GLY A 90 -4.69 26.29 1.28
C GLY A 90 -3.31 25.62 1.18
N ASP A 91 -2.84 24.97 2.24
CA ASP A 91 -1.54 24.31 2.24
C ASP A 91 -1.51 23.12 1.27
N ARG A 92 -0.33 22.86 0.71
CA ARG A 92 -0.04 21.62 0.01
C ARG A 92 0.25 20.50 1.00
N PHE A 93 -0.45 19.39 0.84
CA PHE A 93 -0.25 18.19 1.62
C PHE A 93 0.70 17.25 0.88
N GLU A 94 1.83 16.95 1.50
CA GLU A 94 2.82 16.03 0.96
C GLU A 94 3.22 15.02 2.02
N ILE A 95 3.19 13.74 1.64
CA ILE A 95 3.75 12.65 2.43
C ILE A 95 5.19 12.46 1.95
N LYS A 96 6.15 12.89 2.75
CA LYS A 96 7.58 12.73 2.42
C LYS A 96 8.03 11.32 2.75
N ALA A 97 8.85 10.74 1.87
CA ALA A 97 9.60 9.54 2.17
C ALA A 97 10.60 9.80 3.31
N SER A 98 10.83 8.80 4.15
CA SER A 98 11.86 8.90 5.17
C SER A 98 13.26 8.74 4.56
N GLN A 99 14.22 9.52 5.07
CA GLN A 99 15.63 9.38 4.71
C GLN A 99 16.40 8.46 5.68
N ASN A 100 15.78 8.07 6.80
CA ASN A 100 16.40 7.22 7.80
C ASN A 100 16.38 5.74 7.34
N LYS A 101 17.55 5.10 7.34
CA LYS A 101 17.69 3.67 6.97
C LYS A 101 16.95 2.71 7.90
N ASN A 102 16.76 3.08 9.17
CA ASN A 102 16.04 2.29 10.17
C ASN A 102 14.54 2.63 10.24
N PHE A 103 14.02 3.33 9.25
CA PHE A 103 12.62 3.72 9.21
C PHE A 103 11.71 2.53 8.91
N VAL A 104 10.68 2.35 9.72
CA VAL A 104 9.64 1.35 9.49
C VAL A 104 8.37 2.05 9.02
N ALA A 105 7.90 1.67 7.83
CA ALA A 105 6.63 2.13 7.30
C ALA A 105 5.53 1.11 7.64
N ILE A 106 4.47 1.58 8.32
CA ILE A 106 3.28 0.77 8.61
C ILE A 106 2.09 1.42 7.92
N TRP A 107 1.36 0.62 7.13
CA TRP A 107 0.13 1.06 6.48
C TRP A 107 -0.96 0.03 6.67
N ARG A 108 -2.18 0.50 6.98
CA ARG A 108 -3.33 -0.37 7.13
C ARG A 108 -4.03 -0.55 5.79
N ALA A 109 -4.12 -1.79 5.31
CA ALA A 109 -4.99 -2.14 4.19
C ALA A 109 -6.46 -2.04 4.64
N LYS A 110 -7.29 -1.34 3.86
CA LYS A 110 -8.75 -1.21 4.11
C LYS A 110 -9.56 -1.86 3.01
N TYR A 111 -9.41 -1.37 1.78
CA TYR A 111 -10.23 -1.77 0.63
C TYR A 111 -9.37 -2.21 -0.55
N ASP A 112 -8.27 -1.51 -0.83
CA ASP A 112 -7.35 -1.85 -1.91
C ASP A 112 -5.97 -2.22 -1.36
N LEU A 113 -5.57 -3.47 -1.59
CA LEU A 113 -4.26 -3.98 -1.19
C LEU A 113 -3.15 -3.39 -2.06
N TYR A 114 -3.42 -3.10 -3.34
CA TYR A 114 -2.50 -2.42 -4.24
C TYR A 114 -2.13 -1.04 -3.69
N GLU A 115 -3.14 -0.26 -3.28
CA GLU A 115 -2.91 1.05 -2.67
C GLU A 115 -2.08 0.92 -1.40
N ALA A 116 -2.40 -0.04 -0.54
CA ALA A 116 -1.67 -0.25 0.70
C ALA A 116 -0.18 -0.55 0.46
N ILE A 117 0.13 -1.49 -0.44
CA ILE A 117 1.51 -1.87 -0.77
C ILE A 117 2.24 -0.70 -1.44
N SER A 118 1.59 -0.03 -2.40
CA SER A 118 2.15 1.14 -3.09
C SER A 118 2.48 2.28 -2.13
N ARG A 119 1.62 2.54 -1.14
CA ARG A 119 1.86 3.54 -0.09
C ARG A 119 3.04 3.18 0.79
N VAL A 120 3.17 1.93 1.21
CA VAL A 120 4.34 1.47 1.99
C VAL A 120 5.62 1.66 1.18
N ILE A 121 5.64 1.24 -0.08
CA ILE A 121 6.79 1.43 -0.98
C ILE A 121 7.13 2.92 -1.11
N SER A 122 6.14 3.78 -1.32
CA SER A 122 6.36 5.23 -1.44
C SER A 122 6.94 5.83 -0.15
N LEU A 123 6.49 5.39 1.03
CA LEU A 123 6.98 5.87 2.32
C LEU A 123 8.45 5.50 2.57
N LEU A 124 8.87 4.35 2.04
CA LEU A 124 10.26 3.87 2.10
C LEU A 124 11.20 4.56 1.10
N GLY A 125 10.71 5.52 0.31
CA GLY A 125 11.51 6.21 -0.71
C GLY A 125 11.34 5.66 -2.13
N GLY A 126 10.42 4.72 -2.31
CA GLY A 126 10.15 4.08 -3.59
C GLY A 126 11.15 2.98 -3.95
N LEU A 127 10.86 2.27 -5.04
CA LEU A 127 11.75 1.26 -5.61
C LEU A 127 12.23 1.75 -6.97
N LYS A 128 13.55 1.85 -7.15
CA LYS A 128 14.18 2.14 -8.45
C LYS A 128 14.36 0.85 -9.23
N ILE A 129 13.32 0.46 -9.95
CA ILE A 129 13.29 -0.75 -10.76
C ILE A 129 13.66 -0.39 -12.20
N ASP A 130 14.46 -1.23 -12.83
CA ASP A 130 14.74 -1.21 -14.25
C ASP A 130 14.59 -2.62 -14.81
N GLN A 131 14.57 -2.75 -16.14
CA GLN A 131 14.35 -4.04 -16.80
C GLN A 131 15.45 -5.07 -16.55
N ASN A 132 16.62 -4.67 -16.05
CA ASN A 132 17.81 -5.53 -15.89
C ASN A 132 18.04 -5.96 -14.44
N LYS A 133 17.36 -5.33 -13.48
CA LYS A 133 17.47 -5.67 -12.07
C LYS A 133 16.79 -7.00 -11.76
N LYS A 134 17.56 -7.87 -11.11
CA LYS A 134 17.05 -9.09 -10.47
C LYS A 134 16.41 -8.71 -9.15
N ILE A 135 15.20 -9.21 -8.92
CA ILE A 135 14.38 -8.90 -7.74
C ILE A 135 14.10 -10.21 -7.02
N LEU A 136 14.44 -10.26 -5.74
CA LEU A 136 14.13 -11.40 -4.87
C LEU A 136 12.99 -10.99 -3.91
N ILE A 137 11.92 -11.77 -3.89
CA ILE A 137 10.82 -11.63 -2.95
C ILE A 137 10.90 -12.77 -1.95
N LEU A 138 10.94 -12.43 -0.66
CA LEU A 138 11.02 -13.38 0.45
C LEU A 138 9.71 -13.36 1.24
N PRO A 139 8.68 -14.13 0.85
CA PRO A 139 7.50 -14.30 1.67
C PRO A 139 7.84 -15.08 2.95
N THR A 140 7.17 -14.72 4.04
CA THR A 140 7.17 -15.51 5.26
C THR A 140 6.41 -16.82 5.04
N LEU A 141 7.09 -17.95 5.26
CA LEU A 141 6.55 -19.31 5.25
C LEU A 141 6.95 -20.00 6.56
N VAL A 142 5.99 -20.28 7.43
CA VAL A 142 6.17 -20.84 8.77
C VAL A 142 5.63 -22.26 8.86
N SER A 143 4.44 -22.51 8.29
CA SER A 143 3.72 -23.78 8.46
C SER A 143 2.96 -24.22 7.19
N VAL A 144 2.48 -25.47 7.17
CA VAL A 144 1.66 -26.02 6.07
C VAL A 144 0.20 -25.71 6.32
N CYS A 145 -0.18 -24.44 6.13
CA CYS A 145 -1.52 -23.94 6.39
C CYS A 145 -2.16 -23.33 5.14
N HIS A 146 -3.49 -23.20 5.18
CA HIS A 146 -4.23 -22.48 4.15
C HIS A 146 -4.18 -20.95 4.38
N PRO A 147 -4.39 -20.12 3.34
CA PRO A 147 -4.32 -18.66 3.46
C PRO A 147 -5.18 -18.02 4.56
N HIS A 148 -6.32 -18.64 4.89
CA HIS A 148 -7.25 -18.11 5.90
C HIS A 148 -6.73 -18.23 7.34
N GLU A 149 -5.74 -19.10 7.59
CA GLU A 149 -5.09 -19.26 8.89
C GLU A 149 -4.05 -18.15 9.17
N ARG A 150 -3.58 -17.45 8.12
CA ARG A 150 -2.74 -16.24 8.20
C ARG A 150 -1.40 -16.39 8.92
N GLU A 151 -0.86 -17.60 9.03
CA GLU A 151 0.50 -17.82 9.55
C GLU A 151 1.56 -17.49 8.49
N ASN A 152 1.25 -17.74 7.23
CA ASN A 152 2.10 -17.44 6.08
C ASN A 152 1.72 -16.10 5.43
N THR A 153 2.61 -15.58 4.58
CA THR A 153 2.31 -14.43 3.72
C THR A 153 1.09 -14.74 2.87
N HIS A 154 0.10 -13.86 2.90
CA HIS A 154 -1.13 -14.06 2.16
C HIS A 154 -0.86 -13.97 0.64
N PRO A 155 -1.39 -14.90 -0.19
CA PRO A 155 -1.10 -14.96 -1.63
C PRO A 155 -1.48 -13.68 -2.39
N GLU A 156 -2.53 -12.98 -1.96
CA GLU A 156 -2.92 -11.70 -2.57
C GLU A 156 -1.87 -10.60 -2.39
N VAL A 157 -1.12 -10.61 -1.27
CA VAL A 157 -0.03 -9.64 -1.04
C VAL A 157 1.07 -9.87 -2.05
N LEU A 158 1.46 -11.13 -2.26
CA LEU A 158 2.46 -11.48 -3.26
C LEU A 158 1.99 -11.12 -4.68
N ARG A 159 0.73 -11.43 -5.01
CA ARG A 159 0.12 -11.14 -6.31
C ARG A 159 0.16 -9.65 -6.64
N GLU A 160 -0.32 -8.79 -5.73
CA GLU A 160 -0.33 -7.35 -5.97
C GLU A 160 1.09 -6.76 -5.94
N LEU A 161 2.01 -7.31 -5.13
CA LEU A 161 3.41 -6.89 -5.15
C LEU A 161 4.06 -7.18 -6.51
N ILE A 162 3.93 -8.40 -7.04
CA ILE A 162 4.48 -8.76 -8.37
C ILE A 162 3.92 -7.83 -9.44
N LYS A 163 2.61 -7.57 -9.42
CA LYS A 163 1.97 -6.65 -10.35
C LYS A 163 2.52 -5.23 -10.26
N ILE A 164 2.74 -4.70 -9.05
CA ILE A 164 3.38 -3.39 -8.84
C ILE A 164 4.80 -3.37 -9.42
N LEU A 165 5.58 -4.43 -9.23
CA LEU A 165 6.95 -4.52 -9.75
C LEU A 165 6.96 -4.53 -11.29
N ILE A 166 6.06 -5.29 -11.92
CA ILE A 166 5.91 -5.35 -13.37
C ILE A 166 5.44 -3.99 -13.93
N GLU A 167 4.43 -3.37 -13.31
CA GLU A 167 3.96 -2.03 -13.69
C GLU A 167 5.07 -0.96 -13.57
N LYS A 168 6.03 -1.15 -12.65
CA LYS A 168 7.23 -0.30 -12.52
C LYS A 168 8.36 -0.64 -13.49
N GLY A 169 8.19 -1.65 -14.35
CA GLY A 169 9.12 -2.00 -15.43
C GLY A 169 9.97 -3.26 -15.19
N ALA A 170 9.72 -4.05 -14.14
CA ALA A 170 10.38 -5.34 -13.99
C ALA A 170 9.90 -6.35 -15.05
N LYS A 171 10.82 -7.16 -15.57
CA LYS A 171 10.46 -8.37 -16.34
C LYS A 171 10.13 -9.51 -15.38
N ALA A 172 9.10 -10.29 -15.68
CA ALA A 172 8.69 -11.42 -14.84
C ALA A 172 9.84 -12.42 -14.60
N GLU A 173 10.66 -12.68 -15.62
CA GLU A 173 11.85 -13.54 -15.57
C GLU A 173 12.92 -13.08 -14.57
N ASN A 174 12.93 -11.78 -14.23
CA ASN A 174 13.88 -11.21 -13.29
C ASN A 174 13.37 -11.19 -11.86
N ILE A 175 12.10 -11.54 -11.64
CA ILE A 175 11.51 -11.69 -10.31
C ILE A 175 11.69 -13.15 -9.91
N LYS A 176 12.22 -13.38 -8.71
CA LYS A 176 12.27 -14.70 -8.08
C LYS A 176 11.62 -14.63 -6.72
N VAL A 177 10.85 -15.65 -6.38
CA VAL A 177 10.25 -15.81 -5.05
C VAL A 177 10.99 -16.93 -4.37
N ALA A 178 11.53 -16.71 -3.17
CA ALA A 178 12.24 -17.76 -2.44
C ALA A 178 11.70 -17.88 -1.01
N GLY A 179 11.59 -19.11 -0.53
CA GLY A 179 11.25 -19.41 0.86
C GLY A 179 12.48 -19.74 1.69
N GLN A 180 12.35 -19.60 3.01
CA GLN A 180 13.25 -20.27 3.96
C GLN A 180 12.37 -21.08 4.92
N SER A 181 12.69 -22.36 5.09
CA SER A 181 12.13 -23.18 6.17
C SER A 181 13.20 -23.35 7.22
N HIS A 182 12.82 -23.09 8.47
CA HIS A 182 13.63 -23.39 9.65
C HIS A 182 13.17 -24.67 10.36
N SER A 183 12.34 -25.47 9.69
CA SER A 183 11.77 -26.72 10.20
C SER A 183 12.13 -27.89 9.30
N GLU A 184 11.89 -29.11 9.77
CA GLU A 184 12.01 -30.34 8.96
C GLU A 184 11.00 -30.40 7.80
N THR A 185 10.04 -29.48 7.77
CA THR A 185 9.00 -29.46 6.75
C THR A 185 9.53 -28.83 5.45
N PRO A 186 9.31 -29.48 4.29
CA PRO A 186 9.71 -28.94 2.99
C PRO A 186 9.03 -27.60 2.67
N ILE A 187 9.79 -26.67 2.08
CA ILE A 187 9.32 -25.33 1.70
C ILE A 187 8.21 -25.43 0.66
N GLU A 188 8.33 -26.38 -0.27
CA GLU A 188 7.38 -26.63 -1.34
C GLU A 188 6.00 -27.02 -0.80
N ALA A 189 5.96 -27.78 0.30
CA ALA A 189 4.71 -28.15 0.95
C ALA A 189 4.01 -26.92 1.53
N MET A 190 4.76 -26.04 2.20
CA MET A 190 4.24 -24.78 2.73
C MET A 190 3.77 -23.85 1.62
N ALA A 191 4.59 -23.65 0.58
CA ALA A 191 4.30 -22.78 -0.55
C ALA A 191 3.10 -23.28 -1.37
N LYS A 192 2.91 -24.61 -1.48
CA LYS A 192 1.75 -25.21 -2.14
C LYS A 192 0.47 -24.97 -1.35
N LYS A 193 0.47 -25.24 -0.05
CA LYS A 193 -0.73 -25.14 0.79
C LYS A 193 -1.18 -23.68 1.00
N SER A 194 -0.22 -22.76 1.10
CA SER A 194 -0.43 -21.31 1.17
C SER A 194 -0.77 -20.66 -0.17
N GLN A 195 -0.82 -21.43 -1.27
CA GLN A 195 -1.12 -20.94 -2.63
C GLN A 195 -0.08 -19.93 -3.18
N ILE A 196 1.12 -19.90 -2.62
CA ILE A 196 2.22 -19.08 -3.13
C ILE A 196 2.71 -19.63 -4.47
N LEU A 197 2.81 -20.96 -4.61
CA LEU A 197 3.21 -21.59 -5.88
C LEU A 197 2.23 -21.30 -7.02
N SER A 198 0.92 -21.25 -6.76
CA SER A 198 -0.06 -20.92 -7.78
C SER A 198 0.07 -19.46 -8.22
N VAL A 199 0.30 -18.52 -7.29
CA VAL A 199 0.57 -17.12 -7.63
C VAL A 199 1.84 -16.98 -8.48
N CYS A 200 2.92 -17.70 -8.16
CA CYS A 200 4.15 -17.68 -8.95
C CYS A 200 3.90 -18.21 -10.37
N SER A 201 3.19 -19.33 -10.49
CA SER A 201 2.85 -19.95 -11.78
C SER A 201 1.98 -19.04 -12.65
N GLU A 202 0.93 -18.43 -12.09
CA GLU A 202 0.03 -17.52 -12.79
C GLU A 202 0.75 -16.28 -13.34
N ASN A 203 1.78 -15.80 -12.63
CA ASN A 203 2.54 -14.61 -13.01
C ASN A 203 3.82 -14.94 -13.79
N LYS A 204 4.07 -16.21 -14.13
CA LYS A 204 5.30 -16.68 -14.80
C LYS A 204 6.58 -16.28 -14.06
N VAL A 205 6.54 -16.36 -12.74
CA VAL A 205 7.65 -16.05 -11.83
C VAL A 205 8.21 -17.36 -11.26
N GLU A 206 9.53 -17.45 -11.18
CA GLU A 206 10.21 -18.64 -10.64
C GLU A 206 10.10 -18.66 -9.11
N PHE A 207 9.73 -19.82 -8.56
CA PHE A 207 9.83 -20.11 -7.13
C PHE A 207 11.08 -20.95 -6.85
N LEU A 208 11.92 -20.49 -5.92
CA LEU A 208 13.17 -21.10 -5.50
C LEU A 208 13.08 -21.69 -4.09
#